data_AF-A0A1B9NWC5-F1
#
_entry.id   AF-A0A1B9NWC5-F1
#
_cell.length_a   1.000
_cell.length_b   1.000
_cell.length_c   1.000
_cell.angle_alpha   90.00
_cell.angle_beta   90.00
_cell.angle_gamma   90.00
#
_symmetry.space_group_name_H-M   'P 1'
#
loop_
_entity.id
_entity.type
_entity.pdbx_description
1 polymer ?
#
loop_
_entity_poly.entity_id
_entity_poly.type
_entity_poly.pdbx_seq_one_letter_code
_entity_poly.pdbx_strand_id
1 'polypeptide(L)'
;MSLLLTISDDYIVGSSDSNSLLITGVSTGFSNGDRLEVKALSINEITEVFNQTVQIQSDGTWSTTAEDISGWNNSDVTVTVDGTNNSGVHATTVDKSITLNNSIAFLYREHWISKKAA
;
A
#
# COMPACT_ATOMS: atom_id res chain seq x y z
N MET A 1 12.80 -16.70 0.51
CA MET A 1 11.86 -15.92 -0.30
C MET A 1 11.31 -14.83 0.60
N SER A 2 11.24 -13.60 0.12
CA SER A 2 10.72 -12.48 0.91
C SER A 2 9.95 -11.49 0.05
N LEU A 3 9.07 -10.74 0.71
CA LEU A 3 8.32 -9.62 0.17
C LEU A 3 8.61 -8.39 1.02
N LEU A 4 8.71 -7.22 0.38
CA LEU A 4 8.79 -5.93 1.04
C LEU A 4 7.76 -5.00 0.42
N LEU A 5 7.04 -4.29 1.27
CA LEU A 5 5.88 -3.48 0.92
C LEU A 5 6.12 -2.01 1.28
N THR A 6 5.95 -1.13 0.30
CA THR A 6 6.04 0.32 0.45
C THR A 6 4.69 0.96 0.15
N ILE A 7 4.19 1.72 1.13
CA ILE A 7 2.93 2.46 1.08
C ILE A 7 3.19 3.71 1.91
N SER A 8 3.16 4.89 1.28
CA SER A 8 3.38 6.23 1.85
C SER A 8 4.59 6.37 2.79
N ASP A 9 5.41 7.39 2.61
CA ASP A 9 6.63 7.54 3.40
C ASP A 9 6.37 7.76 4.91
N ASP A 10 5.20 8.28 5.27
CA ASP A 10 4.79 8.54 6.66
C ASP A 10 3.66 7.63 7.17
N TYR A 11 3.31 6.58 6.43
CA TYR A 11 2.25 5.63 6.78
C TYR A 11 0.84 6.26 6.89
N ILE A 12 0.66 7.48 6.40
CA ILE A 12 -0.63 8.17 6.33
C ILE A 12 -0.98 8.38 4.85
N VAL A 13 -2.18 7.98 4.47
CA VAL A 13 -2.78 8.27 3.17
C VAL A 13 -3.79 9.40 3.36
N GLY A 14 -3.45 10.57 2.84
CA GLY A 14 -4.31 11.76 2.90
C GLY A 14 -5.14 11.97 1.64
N SER A 15 -5.92 13.04 1.62
CA SER A 15 -6.73 13.47 0.46
C SER A 15 -5.95 13.66 -0.85
N SER A 16 -4.65 13.88 -0.75
CA SER A 16 -3.74 14.02 -1.88
C SER A 16 -3.28 12.68 -2.47
N ASP A 17 -3.32 11.62 -1.67
CA ASP A 17 -2.85 10.29 -2.03
C ASP A 17 -4.02 9.35 -2.36
N SER A 18 -5.14 9.52 -1.66
CA SER A 18 -6.28 8.59 -1.70
C SER A 18 -7.00 8.55 -3.04
N ASN A 19 -6.95 9.61 -3.85
CA ASN A 19 -7.55 9.62 -5.20
C ASN A 19 -6.82 8.70 -6.20
N SER A 20 -5.59 8.29 -5.89
CA SER A 20 -4.72 7.52 -6.79
C SER A 20 -3.67 6.76 -6.00
N LEU A 21 -4.11 5.95 -5.03
CA LEU A 21 -3.21 5.17 -4.18
C LEU A 21 -2.46 4.14 -5.03
N LEU A 22 -1.13 4.16 -4.92
CA LEU A 22 -0.24 3.18 -5.53
C LEU A 22 0.47 2.38 -4.44
N ILE A 23 0.40 1.05 -4.53
CA ILE A 23 1.12 0.15 -3.64
C ILE A 23 2.25 -0.48 -4.43
N THR A 24 3.46 -0.37 -3.90
CA THR A 24 4.67 -0.87 -4.56
C THR A 24 5.47 -1.74 -3.61
N GLY A 25 6.40 -2.50 -4.17
CA GLY A 25 7.29 -3.31 -3.36
C GLY A 25 8.38 -3.98 -4.17
N VAL A 26 9.16 -4.78 -3.45
CA VAL A 26 10.19 -5.66 -4.01
C VAL A 26 10.00 -7.08 -3.50
N SER A 27 10.44 -8.04 -4.30
CA SER A 27 10.31 -9.46 -4.02
C SER A 27 11.64 -10.18 -4.29
N THR A 28 11.95 -11.19 -3.50
CA THR A 28 13.14 -12.03 -3.71
C THR A 28 12.77 -13.51 -3.77
N GLY A 29 13.36 -14.26 -4.72
CA GLY A 29 13.03 -15.67 -4.97
C GLY A 29 11.86 -15.89 -5.92
N PHE A 30 11.33 -14.82 -6.51
CA PHE A 30 10.36 -14.83 -7.61
C PHE A 30 11.06 -14.52 -8.93
N SER A 31 10.47 -15.00 -10.03
CA SER A 31 10.91 -14.72 -11.39
C SER A 31 10.08 -13.63 -12.03
N ASN A 32 10.61 -13.00 -13.09
CA ASN A 32 9.85 -12.08 -13.92
C ASN A 32 8.54 -12.74 -14.41
N GLY A 33 7.42 -12.04 -14.22
CA GLY A 33 6.09 -12.52 -14.59
C GLY A 33 5.38 -13.36 -13.52
N ASP A 34 6.06 -13.75 -12.43
CA ASP A 34 5.39 -14.31 -11.25
C ASP A 34 4.39 -13.29 -10.69
N ARG A 35 3.38 -13.78 -9.98
CA ARG A 35 2.21 -13.00 -9.56
C ARG A 35 2.10 -12.92 -8.05
N LEU A 36 1.70 -11.75 -7.56
CA LEU A 36 1.35 -11.51 -6.16
C LEU A 36 -0.10 -11.03 -6.07
N GLU A 37 -0.80 -11.40 -5.00
CA GLU A 37 -2.09 -10.85 -4.63
C GLU A 37 -1.88 -9.74 -3.61
N VAL A 38 -2.39 -8.54 -3.90
CA VAL A 38 -2.33 -7.36 -3.04
C VAL A 38 -3.76 -6.98 -2.68
N LYS A 39 -4.08 -7.03 -1.38
CA LYS A 39 -5.40 -6.70 -0.86
C LYS A 39 -5.28 -5.58 0.16
N ALA A 40 -6.12 -4.55 0.03
CA ALA A 40 -6.31 -3.55 1.07
C ALA A 40 -7.72 -3.67 1.65
N LEU A 41 -7.87 -3.59 2.97
CA LEU A 41 -9.14 -3.71 3.67
C LEU A 41 -9.22 -2.66 4.79
N SER A 42 -10.28 -1.85 4.77
CA SER A 42 -10.63 -0.97 5.89
C SER A 42 -11.00 -1.79 7.12
N ILE A 43 -10.48 -1.43 8.30
CA ILE A 43 -10.84 -2.14 9.55
C ILE A 43 -12.24 -1.80 10.04
N ASN A 44 -12.81 -0.68 9.58
CA ASN A 44 -14.10 -0.17 10.03
C ASN A 44 -15.25 -0.61 9.11
N GLU A 45 -14.97 -0.90 7.84
CA GLU A 45 -15.97 -1.22 6.83
C GLU A 45 -15.47 -2.32 5.90
N ILE A 46 -15.97 -3.54 6.06
CA ILE A 46 -15.45 -4.70 5.32
C ILE A 46 -15.75 -4.67 3.81
N THR A 47 -16.67 -3.80 3.38
CA THR A 47 -16.99 -3.57 1.97
C THR A 47 -15.99 -2.62 1.29
N GLU A 48 -15.23 -1.85 2.06
CA GLU A 48 -14.11 -1.04 1.59
C GLU A 48 -12.87 -1.93 1.42
N VAL A 49 -12.83 -2.57 0.25
CA VAL A 49 -11.79 -3.50 -0.14
C VAL A 49 -11.40 -3.25 -1.58
N PHE A 50 -10.09 -3.34 -1.86
CA PHE A 50 -9.64 -3.60 -3.21
C PHE A 50 -8.66 -4.77 -3.21
N ASN A 51 -8.64 -5.50 -4.32
CA ASN A 51 -7.78 -6.65 -4.52
C ASN A 51 -7.24 -6.62 -5.95
N GLN A 52 -5.93 -6.65 -6.08
CA GLN A 52 -5.25 -6.66 -7.37
C GLN A 52 -4.21 -7.76 -7.43
N THR A 53 -4.10 -8.39 -8.60
CA THR A 53 -2.98 -9.29 -8.90
C THR A 53 -1.92 -8.53 -9.69
N VAL A 54 -0.72 -8.42 -9.14
CA VAL A 54 0.40 -7.70 -9.75
C VAL A 54 1.43 -8.66 -10.32
N GLN A 55 2.19 -8.21 -11.33
CA GLN A 55 3.29 -8.98 -11.90
C GLN A 55 4.63 -8.43 -11.43
N ILE A 56 5.51 -9.35 -11.05
CA ILE A 56 6.89 -9.06 -10.67
C ILE A 56 7.71 -8.79 -11.92
N GLN A 57 8.46 -7.69 -11.92
CA GLN A 57 9.38 -7.31 -12.98
C GLN A 57 10.71 -8.05 -12.87
N SER A 58 11.56 -7.95 -13.89
CA SER A 58 12.87 -8.63 -13.92
C SER A 58 13.84 -8.21 -12.82
N ASP A 59 13.66 -7.04 -12.23
CA ASP A 59 14.45 -6.53 -11.11
C ASP A 59 13.83 -6.87 -9.73
N GLY A 60 12.73 -7.63 -9.72
CA GLY A 60 12.01 -8.02 -8.51
C GLY A 60 11.00 -6.98 -8.01
N THR A 61 10.90 -5.81 -8.67
CA THR A 61 9.91 -4.78 -8.32
C THR A 61 8.51 -5.16 -8.78
N TRP A 62 7.49 -4.58 -8.14
CA TRP A 62 6.10 -4.72 -8.54
C TRP A 62 5.29 -3.50 -8.08
N SER A 63 4.15 -3.27 -8.73
CA SER A 63 3.24 -2.17 -8.42
C SER A 63 1.81 -2.58 -8.74
N THR A 64 0.85 -2.12 -7.93
CA THR A 64 -0.57 -2.10 -8.28
C THR A 64 -0.83 -1.09 -9.40
N THR A 65 -2.03 -1.11 -9.97
CA THR A 65 -2.57 0.09 -10.63
C THR A 65 -3.05 1.08 -9.57
N ALA A 66 -3.14 2.35 -9.95
CA ALA A 66 -3.71 3.39 -9.10
C ALA A 66 -5.16 3.04 -8.74
N GLU A 67 -5.49 3.10 -7.46
CA GLU A 67 -6.83 2.88 -6.92
C GLU A 67 -7.36 4.17 -6.29
N ASP A 68 -8.61 4.53 -6.56
CA ASP A 68 -9.27 5.62 -5.87
C ASP A 68 -9.98 5.09 -4.61
N ILE A 69 -9.40 5.39 -3.46
CA ILE A 69 -9.96 5.08 -2.14
C ILE A 69 -10.43 6.34 -1.40
N SER A 70 -10.56 7.47 -2.10
CA SER A 70 -11.00 8.74 -1.50
C SER A 70 -12.42 8.69 -0.94
N GLY A 71 -13.24 7.78 -1.47
CA GLY A 71 -14.60 7.51 -0.98
C GLY A 71 -14.68 6.61 0.25
N TRP A 72 -13.56 6.01 0.69
CA TRP A 72 -13.53 5.18 1.90
C TRP A 72 -13.59 6.06 3.15
N ASN A 73 -14.20 5.52 4.20
CA ASN A 73 -14.24 6.16 5.50
C ASN A 73 -12.83 6.25 6.10
N ASN A 74 -12.55 7.33 6.82
CA ASN A 74 -11.29 7.46 7.56
C ASN A 74 -11.17 6.31 8.57
N SER A 75 -10.11 5.51 8.44
CA SER A 75 -9.89 4.29 9.21
C SER A 75 -8.42 3.88 9.11
N ASP A 76 -8.02 2.87 9.89
CA ASP A 76 -6.84 2.11 9.50
C ASP A 76 -7.21 1.14 8.36
N VAL A 77 -6.28 0.99 7.42
CA VAL A 77 -6.38 0.07 6.30
C VAL A 77 -5.26 -0.94 6.42
N THR A 78 -5.61 -2.23 6.44
CA THR A 78 -4.63 -3.31 6.42
C THR A 78 -4.38 -3.72 4.97
N VAL A 79 -3.14 -3.61 4.55
CA VAL A 79 -2.67 -4.14 3.26
C VAL A 79 -1.96 -5.46 3.48
N THR A 80 -2.44 -6.49 2.79
CA THR A 80 -1.89 -7.84 2.77
C THR A 80 -1.31 -8.12 1.39
N VAL A 81 -0.08 -8.64 1.35
CA VAL A 81 0.57 -9.13 0.13
C VAL A 81 0.90 -10.60 0.29
N ASP A 82 0.40 -11.40 -0.64
CA ASP A 82 0.60 -12.85 -0.69
C ASP A 82 1.12 -13.27 -2.07
N GLY A 83 1.86 -14.38 -2.14
CA GLY A 83 2.38 -14.89 -3.39
C GLY A 83 3.02 -16.26 -3.28
N THR A 84 2.86 -17.05 -4.35
CA THR A 84 3.57 -18.31 -4.58
C THR A 84 4.31 -18.20 -5.89
N ASN A 85 5.60 -18.55 -5.93
CA ASN A 85 6.36 -18.52 -7.18
C ASN A 85 5.99 -19.70 -8.10
N ASN A 86 6.46 -19.67 -9.35
CA ASN A 86 6.19 -20.75 -10.31
C ASN A 86 6.75 -22.12 -9.90
N SER A 87 7.65 -22.19 -8.92
CA SER A 87 8.15 -23.44 -8.34
C SER A 87 7.26 -23.98 -7.21
N GLY A 88 6.13 -23.32 -6.92
CA GLY A 88 5.20 -23.72 -5.87
C GLY A 88 5.65 -23.37 -4.45
N VAL A 89 6.66 -22.50 -4.31
CA VAL A 89 7.14 -22.04 -2.99
C VAL A 89 6.38 -20.79 -2.60
N HIS A 90 5.67 -20.87 -1.47
CA HIS A 90 4.94 -19.76 -0.88
C HIS A 90 5.88 -18.79 -0.15
N ALA A 91 5.68 -17.49 -0.33
CA ALA A 91 6.37 -16.46 0.44
C ALA A 91 5.67 -16.25 1.78
N THR A 92 6.41 -15.83 2.81
CA THR A 92 5.76 -15.31 4.01
C THR A 92 4.88 -14.12 3.65
N THR A 93 3.58 -14.23 3.95
CA THR A 93 2.60 -13.16 3.78
C THR A 93 3.04 -11.90 4.54
N VAL A 94 2.91 -10.74 3.92
CA VAL A 94 3.27 -9.44 4.52
C VAL A 94 2.01 -8.63 4.75
N ASP A 95 1.83 -8.18 5.99
CA ASP A 95 0.77 -7.26 6.39
C ASP A 95 1.36 -5.92 6.81
N LYS A 96 0.73 -4.82 6.37
CA LYS A 96 1.07 -3.46 6.77
C LYS A 96 -0.21 -2.65 6.98
N SER A 97 -0.36 -2.09 8.18
CA SER A 97 -1.43 -1.15 8.47
C SER A 97 -0.98 0.28 8.20
N ILE A 98 -1.85 1.05 7.54
CA ILE A 98 -1.70 2.49 7.29
C ILE A 98 -2.95 3.21 7.75
N THR A 99 -2.85 4.50 8.05
CA THR A 99 -4.02 5.31 8.40
C THR A 99 -4.51 6.06 7.17
N LEU A 100 -5.78 5.85 6.79
CA LEU A 100 -6.49 6.69 5.83
C LEU A 100 -7.13 7.86 6.57
N ASN A 101 -6.73 9.09 6.22
CA ASN A 101 -7.33 10.29 6.76
C ASN A 101 -7.44 11.38 5.70
N ASN A 102 -8.57 11.40 5.00
CA ASN A 102 -8.88 12.39 3.97
C ASN A 102 -9.05 13.82 4.51
N SER A 103 -9.05 14.03 5.83
CA SER A 103 -9.00 15.37 6.42
C SER A 103 -7.59 15.99 6.36
N ILE A 104 -6.56 15.18 6.07
CA ILE A 104 -5.17 15.61 5.93
C ILE A 104 -4.88 15.83 4.44
N ALA A 105 -4.37 17.01 4.10
CA ALA A 105 -3.79 17.30 2.79
C ALA A 105 -2.28 17.53 2.94
N PHE A 106 -1.46 17.24 1.91
CA PHE A 106 0.00 17.46 1.93
C PHE A 106 0.42 18.83 2.48
N LEU A 107 -0.41 19.87 2.28
CA LEU A 107 -0.16 21.22 2.79
C LEU A 107 0.00 21.29 4.32
N TYR A 108 -0.59 20.37 5.09
CA TYR A 108 -0.46 20.39 6.56
C TYR A 108 0.78 19.65 7.10
N ARG A 109 1.52 18.92 6.25
CA ARG A 109 2.62 18.05 6.68
C ARG A 109 3.91 18.82 7.06
N GLU A 110 4.10 20.03 6.53
CA GLU A 110 5.31 20.86 6.75
C GLU A 110 5.08 22.14 7.60
N HIS A 111 3.84 22.51 7.94
CA HIS A 111 3.55 23.83 8.53
C HIS A 111 3.62 23.93 10.07
N TRP A 112 4.04 22.89 10.79
CA TRP A 112 4.13 22.94 12.26
C TRP A 112 5.48 23.45 12.82
N ILE A 113 6.47 23.75 11.98
CA ILE A 113 7.79 24.24 12.45
C ILE A 113 7.87 25.76 12.67
N SER A 114 6.88 26.58 12.26
CA SER A 114 7.04 28.06 12.26
C SER A 114 6.18 28.87 13.24
N LYS A 115 5.75 28.33 14.39
CA LYS A 115 5.11 29.17 15.44
C LYS A 115 5.51 28.79 16.86
N LYS A 116 6.79 29.02 17.21
CA LYS A 116 7.21 29.32 18.59
C LYS A 116 8.63 29.93 18.63
N ALA A 117 8.81 31.04 17.92
CA ALA A 117 9.92 31.97 18.14
C ALA A 117 9.55 33.33 17.54
N ALA A 118 8.67 34.06 18.22
CA ALA A 118 8.55 35.52 18.13
C ALA A 118 7.90 36.00 19.44
#